data_AF-A0AAV5UTI9-F1
#
_entry.id   AF-A0AAV5UTI9-F1
#
_cell.length_a   1.000
_cell.length_b   1.000
_cell.length_c   1.000
_cell.angle_alpha   90.00
_cell.angle_beta   90.00
_cell.angle_gamma   90.00
#
_symmetry.space_group_name_H-M   'P 1'
#
loop_
_entity.id
_entity.type
_entity.pdbx_description
1 polymer ?
#
loop_
_entity_poly.entity_id
_entity_poly.type
_entity_poly.pdbx_seq_one_letter_code
_entity_poly.pdbx_strand_id
1 'polypeptide(L)'
;IAGKLYYMSENASEHLGHSVEELMCQGDSLLDLLGSRDLPSSLSALSSLRSKSKDQVSFVCRMGLNRVVKRQSHQKFLLFSGHRIHSPSSSPLFAATVTPLLNPENIDCLATGSTTVFTAKLGLDLKLTQMDQLGYDYFPITRSSLNSTSIYSLIHPEDVQKLEKKHRILIEEPEGSVMLLVRLLSSQADFRYFHVVLSLCSLLPPMLPLLVSPEGKLLANGKTHCISAAFQALS
;
A
#
# COMPACT_ATOMS: atom_id res chain seq x y z
N ILE A 1 -27.77 -6.23 -1.17
CA ILE A 1 -26.63 -5.26 -1.27
C ILE A 1 -25.61 -5.68 -2.34
N ALA A 2 -25.60 -6.94 -2.80
CA ALA A 2 -24.74 -7.40 -3.87
C ALA A 2 -24.98 -6.66 -5.20
N GLY A 3 -23.92 -6.04 -5.73
CA GLY A 3 -23.87 -5.58 -7.12
C GLY A 3 -23.29 -6.70 -7.96
N LYS A 4 -24.00 -7.11 -9.01
CA LYS A 4 -23.53 -8.16 -9.91
C LYS A 4 -22.24 -7.71 -10.61
N LEU A 5 -21.25 -8.58 -10.66
CA LEU A 5 -20.04 -8.35 -11.44
C LEU A 5 -20.36 -8.64 -12.91
N TYR A 6 -20.29 -7.61 -13.76
CA TYR A 6 -20.64 -7.72 -15.19
C TYR A 6 -19.43 -7.92 -16.09
N TYR A 7 -18.29 -7.36 -15.70
CA TYR A 7 -17.10 -7.31 -16.54
C TYR A 7 -15.83 -7.21 -15.69
N MET A 8 -14.77 -7.86 -16.16
CA MET A 8 -13.40 -7.73 -15.68
C MET A 8 -12.49 -7.82 -16.90
N SER A 9 -11.49 -6.96 -16.95
CA SER A 9 -10.54 -6.93 -18.04
C SER A 9 -9.60 -8.12 -18.00
N GLU A 10 -9.15 -8.59 -19.17
CA GLU A 10 -8.26 -9.76 -19.31
C GLU A 10 -6.94 -9.60 -18.54
N ASN A 11 -6.41 -8.38 -18.47
CA ASN A 11 -5.18 -8.05 -17.72
C ASN A 11 -5.31 -8.25 -16.20
N ALA A 12 -6.53 -8.44 -15.67
CA ALA A 12 -6.72 -8.81 -14.28
C ALA A 12 -6.02 -10.14 -13.97
N SER A 13 -5.93 -11.04 -14.96
CA SER A 13 -5.30 -12.35 -14.79
C SER A 13 -3.80 -12.27 -14.49
N GLU A 14 -3.09 -11.31 -15.08
CA GLU A 14 -1.66 -11.06 -14.82
C GLU A 14 -1.42 -10.62 -13.37
N HIS A 15 -2.30 -9.75 -12.86
CA HIS A 15 -2.15 -9.14 -11.55
C HIS A 15 -2.70 -10.02 -10.43
N LEU A 16 -3.73 -10.82 -10.70
CA LEU A 16 -4.41 -11.67 -9.72
C LEU A 16 -3.90 -13.11 -9.76
N GLY A 17 -3.34 -13.56 -10.87
CA GLY A 17 -2.78 -14.90 -11.04
C GLY A 17 -3.84 -16.00 -11.16
N HIS A 18 -5.03 -15.62 -11.64
CA HIS A 18 -6.20 -16.44 -11.93
C HIS A 18 -6.81 -15.95 -13.24
N SER A 19 -7.37 -16.85 -14.04
CA SER A 19 -8.03 -16.41 -15.27
C SER A 19 -9.29 -15.59 -14.94
N VAL A 20 -9.74 -14.73 -15.86
CA VAL A 20 -10.97 -13.96 -15.65
C VAL A 20 -12.17 -14.89 -15.51
N GLU A 21 -12.19 -16.00 -16.25
CA GLU A 21 -13.24 -17.02 -16.18
C GLU A 21 -13.28 -17.68 -14.79
N GLU A 22 -12.13 -18.05 -14.23
CA GLU A 22 -12.03 -18.60 -12.87
C GLU A 22 -12.54 -17.60 -11.83
N LEU A 23 -12.14 -16.33 -11.93
CA LEU A 23 -12.55 -15.27 -11.01
C LEU A 23 -14.06 -15.02 -11.08
N MET A 24 -14.63 -15.01 -12.28
CA MET A 24 -16.07 -14.85 -12.50
C MET A 24 -16.88 -16.06 -12.03
N CYS A 25 -16.29 -17.26 -12.00
CA CYS A 25 -16.92 -18.47 -11.47
C CYS A 25 -16.89 -18.54 -9.94
N GLN A 26 -15.98 -17.81 -9.28
CA GLN A 26 -15.86 -17.81 -7.82
C GLN A 26 -16.96 -17.01 -7.11
N GLY A 27 -17.60 -16.06 -7.79
CA GLY A 27 -18.67 -15.27 -7.19
C GLY A 27 -19.44 -14.42 -8.18
N ASP A 28 -20.73 -14.23 -7.91
CA ASP A 28 -21.63 -13.43 -8.74
C ASP A 28 -21.47 -11.92 -8.51
N SER A 29 -20.86 -11.53 -7.39
CA SER A 29 -20.67 -10.14 -6.97
C SER A 29 -19.23 -9.87 -6.56
N LEU A 30 -18.77 -8.62 -6.76
CA LEU A 30 -17.45 -8.17 -6.33
C LEU A 30 -17.19 -8.53 -4.86
N LEU A 31 -18.20 -8.37 -4.00
CA LEU A 31 -18.09 -8.63 -2.55
C LEU A 31 -17.75 -10.08 -2.22
N ASP A 32 -18.10 -11.03 -3.08
CA ASP A 32 -17.82 -12.46 -2.84
C ASP A 32 -16.33 -12.77 -3.02
N LEU A 33 -15.63 -11.91 -3.77
CA LEU A 33 -14.20 -12.03 -4.05
C LEU A 33 -13.34 -11.28 -3.00
N LEU A 34 -13.96 -10.43 -2.18
CA LEU A 34 -13.27 -9.60 -1.19
C LEU A 34 -13.11 -10.34 0.15
N GLY A 35 -12.01 -10.04 0.85
CA GLY A 35 -11.78 -10.55 2.20
C GLY A 35 -12.83 -10.04 3.19
N SER A 36 -13.34 -10.92 4.05
CA SER A 36 -14.42 -10.62 5.01
C SER A 36 -14.14 -9.41 5.92
N ARG A 37 -12.87 -9.19 6.28
CA ARG A 37 -12.41 -8.07 7.11
C ARG A 37 -12.54 -6.70 6.43
N ASP A 38 -12.54 -6.67 5.11
CA ASP A 38 -12.52 -5.43 4.32
C ASP A 38 -13.91 -5.11 3.72
N LEU A 39 -14.88 -6.02 3.90
CA LEU A 39 -16.27 -5.85 3.47
C LEU A 39 -16.94 -4.60 4.05
N PRO A 40 -16.84 -4.27 5.35
CA PRO A 40 -17.54 -3.10 5.90
C PRO A 40 -17.11 -1.78 5.22
N SER A 41 -15.81 -1.60 5.00
CA SER A 41 -15.25 -0.42 4.32
C SER A 41 -15.69 -0.34 2.86
N SER A 42 -15.62 -1.48 2.15
CA SER A 42 -16.01 -1.59 0.74
C SER A 42 -17.50 -1.31 0.55
N LEU A 43 -18.35 -1.85 1.44
CA LEU A 43 -19.79 -1.62 1.43
C LEU A 43 -20.15 -0.16 1.69
N SER A 44 -19.49 0.48 2.65
CA SER A 44 -19.70 1.92 2.94
C SER A 44 -19.36 2.79 1.73
N ALA A 45 -18.23 2.51 1.06
CA ALA A 45 -17.83 3.20 -0.16
C ALA A 45 -18.86 3.01 -1.29
N LEU A 46 -19.23 1.77 -1.60
CA LEU A 46 -20.21 1.48 -2.66
C LEU A 46 -21.62 2.05 -2.35
N SER A 47 -22.01 2.07 -1.07
CA SER A 47 -23.28 2.67 -0.65
C SER A 47 -23.30 4.18 -0.88
N SER A 48 -22.16 4.86 -0.68
CA SER A 48 -22.02 6.30 -0.91
C SER A 48 -22.19 6.68 -2.40
N LEU A 49 -21.71 5.83 -3.31
CA LEU A 49 -21.95 5.98 -4.76
C LEU A 49 -23.43 5.79 -5.11
N ARG A 50 -24.09 4.80 -4.49
CA ARG A 50 -25.51 4.50 -4.75
C ARG A 50 -26.41 5.63 -4.28
N SER A 51 -26.15 6.20 -3.11
CA SER A 51 -26.94 7.29 -2.52
C SER A 51 -26.78 8.62 -3.25
N LYS A 52 -25.91 8.69 -4.27
CA LYS A 52 -25.49 9.94 -4.93
C LYS A 52 -24.88 10.96 -3.97
N SER A 53 -24.38 10.51 -2.82
CA SER A 53 -23.62 11.36 -1.90
C SER A 53 -22.22 11.67 -2.43
N LYS A 54 -21.69 10.78 -3.28
CA LYS A 54 -20.42 10.92 -3.99
C LYS A 54 -20.55 10.35 -5.39
N ASP A 55 -19.87 10.97 -6.36
CA ASP A 55 -19.77 10.46 -7.73
C ASP A 55 -18.60 9.49 -7.94
N GLN A 56 -17.59 9.55 -7.06
CA GLN A 56 -16.41 8.70 -7.04
C GLN A 56 -16.10 8.22 -5.63
N VAL A 57 -15.58 6.99 -5.50
CA VAL A 57 -15.04 6.46 -4.26
C VAL A 57 -13.78 5.65 -4.52
N SER A 58 -12.90 5.63 -3.52
CA SER A 58 -11.74 4.75 -3.50
C SER A 58 -11.64 4.03 -2.17
N PHE A 59 -11.27 2.75 -2.22
CA PHE A 59 -11.06 1.93 -1.02
C PHE A 59 -10.01 0.85 -1.29
N VAL A 60 -9.26 0.50 -0.25
CA VAL A 60 -8.29 -0.61 -0.29
C VAL A 60 -8.97 -1.87 0.22
N CYS A 61 -8.77 -2.97 -0.50
CA CYS A 61 -9.29 -4.27 -0.11
C CYS A 61 -8.30 -5.38 -0.42
N ARG A 62 -8.34 -6.45 0.37
CA ARG A 62 -7.69 -7.72 0.02
C ARG A 62 -8.64 -8.57 -0.80
N MET A 63 -8.13 -9.14 -1.87
CA MET A 63 -8.84 -10.14 -2.65
C MET A 63 -8.39 -11.54 -2.19
N GLY A 64 -9.35 -12.35 -1.75
CA GLY A 64 -9.10 -13.68 -1.21
C GLY A 64 -9.21 -14.73 -2.30
N LEU A 65 -8.13 -14.92 -3.08
CA LEU A 65 -8.15 -15.89 -4.16
C LEU A 65 -7.76 -17.27 -3.62
N ASN A 66 -8.70 -18.21 -3.65
CA ASN A 66 -8.45 -19.59 -3.20
C ASN A 66 -7.58 -20.32 -4.22
N ARG A 67 -6.34 -20.67 -3.84
CA ARG A 67 -5.57 -21.71 -4.53
C ARG A 67 -5.78 -23.04 -3.82
N VAL A 68 -6.28 -24.03 -4.54
CA VAL A 68 -6.35 -25.44 -4.07
C VAL A 68 -4.94 -26.07 -4.01
N VAL A 69 -3.93 -25.44 -4.61
CA VAL A 69 -2.57 -26.00 -4.72
C VAL A 69 -1.51 -24.98 -4.29
N LYS A 70 -0.84 -25.27 -3.16
CA LYS A 70 0.26 -24.55 -2.45
C LYS A 70 -0.16 -23.69 -1.25
N ARG A 71 0.42 -24.05 -0.09
CA ARG A 71 0.24 -23.51 1.27
C ARG A 71 0.73 -22.06 1.47
N GLN A 72 0.41 -21.16 0.56
CA GLN A 72 0.70 -19.73 0.73
C GLN A 72 -0.51 -18.93 0.27
N SER A 73 -1.31 -18.46 1.24
CA SER A 73 -2.42 -17.54 1.00
C SER A 73 -1.85 -16.17 0.62
N HIS A 74 -1.59 -15.95 -0.67
CA HIS A 74 -1.09 -14.66 -1.14
C HIS A 74 -2.26 -13.67 -1.21
N GLN A 75 -2.60 -13.05 -0.08
CA GLN A 75 -3.58 -11.97 -0.05
C GLN A 75 -3.03 -10.80 -0.88
N LYS A 76 -3.71 -10.46 -1.98
CA LYS A 76 -3.35 -9.32 -2.82
C LYS A 76 -4.08 -8.08 -2.34
N PHE A 77 -3.33 -7.05 -2.00
CA PHE A 77 -3.88 -5.74 -1.66
C PHE A 77 -4.15 -4.97 -2.94
N LEU A 78 -5.38 -4.48 -3.08
CA LEU A 78 -5.86 -3.78 -4.27
C LEU A 78 -6.48 -2.46 -3.85
N LEU A 79 -6.19 -1.40 -4.58
CA LEU A 79 -6.93 -0.14 -4.53
C LEU A 79 -8.02 -0.16 -5.59
N PHE A 80 -9.27 -0.10 -5.15
CA PHE A 80 -10.40 0.13 -6.02
C PHE A 80 -10.64 1.64 -6.10
N SER A 81 -10.64 2.19 -7.30
CA SER A 81 -11.02 3.58 -7.57
C SER A 81 -12.12 3.57 -8.62
N GLY A 82 -13.35 3.88 -8.19
CA GLY A 82 -14.52 3.72 -9.02
C GLY A 82 -15.47 4.90 -8.99
N HIS A 83 -16.28 4.99 -10.03
CA HIS A 83 -17.27 6.03 -10.21
C HIS A 83 -18.57 5.43 -10.75
N ARG A 84 -19.64 6.19 -10.59
CA ARG A 84 -20.95 5.83 -11.11
C ARG A 84 -21.02 6.10 -12.61
N ILE A 85 -21.47 5.11 -13.38
CA ILE A 85 -21.79 5.26 -14.79
C ILE A 85 -23.29 5.48 -14.94
N HIS A 86 -23.65 6.50 -15.72
CA HIS A 86 -25.03 6.74 -16.11
C HIS A 86 -25.44 5.75 -17.20
N SER A 87 -26.23 4.74 -16.81
CA SER A 87 -26.88 3.82 -17.75
C SER A 87 -28.24 4.36 -18.16
N PRO A 88 -28.66 4.20 -19.44
CA PRO A 88 -30.03 4.47 -19.86
C PRO A 88 -31.03 3.49 -19.25
N SER A 89 -30.59 2.33 -18.75
CA SER A 89 -31.39 1.42 -17.93
C SER A 89 -31.46 1.90 -16.48
N SER A 90 -32.60 1.70 -15.81
CA SER A 90 -32.93 2.27 -14.49
C SER A 90 -32.04 1.83 -13.31
N SER A 91 -31.06 0.94 -13.51
CA SER A 91 -30.13 0.49 -12.47
C SER A 91 -28.76 1.16 -12.57
N PRO A 92 -28.21 1.70 -11.45
CA PRO A 92 -26.88 2.32 -11.45
C PRO A 92 -25.78 1.28 -11.71
N LEU A 93 -24.92 1.57 -12.69
CA LEU A 93 -23.70 0.82 -12.95
C LEU A 93 -22.52 1.52 -12.28
N PHE A 94 -21.53 0.74 -11.86
CA PHE A 94 -20.28 1.25 -11.31
C PHE A 94 -19.12 0.65 -12.09
N ALA A 95 -18.18 1.50 -12.52
CA ALA A 95 -16.90 1.05 -13.04
C ALA A 95 -15.81 1.43 -12.06
N ALA A 96 -14.81 0.57 -11.94
CA ALA A 96 -13.65 0.82 -11.10
C ALA A 96 -12.38 0.39 -11.83
N THR A 97 -11.35 1.21 -11.69
CA THR A 97 -9.98 0.80 -11.93
C THR A 97 -9.46 0.13 -10.67
N VAL A 98 -8.76 -0.98 -10.85
CA VAL A 98 -8.19 -1.76 -9.74
C VAL A 98 -6.68 -1.74 -9.86
N THR A 99 -6.02 -1.08 -8.92
CA THR A 99 -4.56 -0.95 -8.89
C THR A 99 -3.97 -1.91 -7.87
N PRO A 100 -3.09 -2.85 -8.26
CA PRO A 100 -2.35 -3.69 -7.33
C PRO A 100 -1.46 -2.85 -6.44
N LEU A 101 -1.46 -3.12 -5.14
CA LEU A 101 -0.65 -2.40 -4.17
C LEU A 101 0.61 -3.19 -3.79
N LEU A 102 1.68 -2.44 -3.49
CA LEU A 102 2.91 -3.01 -2.95
C LEU A 102 2.65 -3.79 -1.66
N ASN A 103 3.38 -4.88 -1.50
CA ASN A 103 3.54 -5.62 -0.25
C ASN A 103 5.00 -6.11 -0.18
N PRO A 104 5.50 -6.55 0.98
CA PRO A 104 6.89 -6.98 1.12
C PRO A 104 7.33 -8.07 0.13
N GLU A 105 6.41 -8.90 -0.32
CA GLU A 105 6.67 -10.04 -1.19
C GLU A 105 6.74 -9.67 -2.67
N ASN A 106 6.16 -8.53 -3.07
CA ASN A 106 6.00 -8.14 -4.47
C ASN A 106 6.79 -6.88 -4.87
N ILE A 107 7.49 -6.22 -3.94
CA ILE A 107 8.22 -4.97 -4.21
C ILE A 107 9.14 -5.11 -5.41
N ASP A 108 10.01 -6.12 -5.44
CA ASP A 108 10.99 -6.27 -6.53
C ASP A 108 10.31 -6.48 -7.89
N CYS A 109 9.20 -7.23 -7.90
CA CYS A 109 8.42 -7.49 -9.10
C CYS A 109 7.71 -6.22 -9.61
N LEU A 110 7.05 -5.47 -8.72
CA LEU A 110 6.29 -4.28 -9.07
C LEU A 110 7.15 -3.01 -9.26
N ALA A 111 8.35 -2.97 -8.70
CA ALA A 111 9.30 -1.87 -8.89
C ALA A 111 10.00 -1.97 -10.25
N THR A 112 10.27 -3.18 -10.74
CA THR A 112 11.01 -3.39 -11.99
C THR A 112 10.24 -2.82 -13.18
N GLY A 113 10.79 -1.78 -13.82
CA GLY A 113 10.19 -1.13 -14.99
C GLY A 113 9.00 -0.22 -14.67
N SER A 114 8.67 -0.01 -13.40
CA SER A 114 7.59 0.90 -12.99
C SER A 114 8.07 2.35 -12.93
N THR A 115 7.23 3.27 -13.42
CA THR A 115 7.45 4.72 -13.29
C THR A 115 6.70 5.32 -12.10
N THR A 116 6.00 4.49 -11.34
CA THR A 116 5.20 4.90 -10.17
C THR A 116 5.70 4.29 -8.87
N VAL A 117 6.66 3.36 -8.93
CA VAL A 117 7.23 2.70 -7.76
C VAL A 117 8.70 3.07 -7.61
N PHE A 118 9.06 3.57 -6.44
CA PHE A 118 10.44 3.89 -6.09
C PHE A 118 10.78 3.45 -4.66
N THR A 119 12.06 3.41 -4.35
CA THR A 119 12.59 2.89 -3.09
C THR A 119 13.52 3.89 -2.40
N ALA A 120 13.58 3.77 -1.08
CA ALA A 120 14.46 4.58 -0.23
C ALA A 120 14.98 3.79 0.98
N LYS A 121 16.07 4.28 1.57
CA LYS A 121 16.54 3.87 2.89
C LYS A 121 16.32 5.01 3.87
N LEU A 122 15.83 4.66 5.04
CA LEU A 122 15.50 5.58 6.11
C LEU A 122 16.27 5.19 7.39
N GLY A 123 16.60 6.18 8.20
CA GLY A 123 16.92 5.97 9.61
C GLY A 123 15.70 5.49 10.39
N LEU A 124 15.92 5.03 11.63
CA LEU A 124 14.83 4.65 12.54
C LEU A 124 13.96 5.85 12.97
N ASP A 125 14.40 7.08 12.67
CA ASP A 125 13.63 8.32 12.86
C ASP A 125 12.88 8.75 11.58
N LEU A 126 12.79 7.86 10.59
CA LEU A 126 12.25 8.10 9.24
C LEU A 126 12.94 9.26 8.49
N LYS A 127 14.19 9.59 8.81
CA LYS A 127 15.00 10.46 7.95
C LYS A 127 15.54 9.72 6.75
N LEU A 128 15.47 10.34 5.59
CA LEU A 128 16.02 9.79 4.35
C LEU A 128 17.54 9.72 4.43
N THR A 129 18.08 8.59 3.97
CA THR A 129 19.54 8.34 3.89
C THR A 129 19.95 7.95 2.48
N GLN A 130 19.08 7.26 1.74
CA GLN A 130 19.25 6.92 0.33
C GLN A 130 17.88 6.94 -0.35
N MET A 131 17.85 7.25 -1.64
CA MET A 131 16.67 7.22 -2.48
C MET A 131 17.10 6.94 -3.92
N ASP A 132 16.33 6.14 -4.64
CA ASP A 132 16.57 5.96 -6.08
C ASP A 132 16.27 7.24 -6.88
N GLN A 133 16.58 7.20 -8.18
CA GLN A 133 16.46 8.37 -9.04
C GLN A 133 15.01 8.83 -9.21
N LEU A 134 14.06 7.89 -9.31
CA LEU A 134 12.65 8.19 -9.56
C LEU A 134 12.02 8.90 -8.36
N GLY A 135 12.46 8.58 -7.13
CA GLY A 135 11.99 9.27 -5.93
C GLY A 135 12.26 10.79 -5.94
N TYR A 136 13.36 11.24 -6.56
CA TYR A 136 13.65 12.68 -6.73
C TYR A 136 12.70 13.37 -7.70
N ASP A 137 12.06 12.63 -8.62
CA ASP A 137 11.06 13.19 -9.53
C ASP A 137 9.71 13.36 -8.82
N TYR A 138 9.41 12.52 -7.82
CA TYR A 138 8.16 12.55 -7.07
C TYR A 138 8.16 13.50 -5.87
N PHE A 139 9.29 13.67 -5.18
CA PHE A 139 9.36 14.50 -3.97
C PHE A 139 10.09 15.82 -4.20
N PRO A 140 9.75 16.88 -3.44
CA PRO A 140 10.41 18.18 -3.52
C PRO A 140 11.75 18.17 -2.77
N ILE A 141 12.62 17.21 -3.09
CA ILE A 141 13.87 16.94 -2.36
C ILE A 141 15.03 16.97 -3.36
N THR A 142 16.16 17.53 -2.93
CA THR A 142 17.41 17.47 -3.69
C THR A 142 18.39 16.51 -3.01
N ARG A 143 19.44 16.09 -3.74
CA ARG A 143 20.49 15.24 -3.14
C ARG A 143 21.15 15.88 -1.92
N SER A 144 21.24 17.21 -1.87
CA SER A 144 21.82 17.93 -0.73
C SER A 144 20.89 18.02 0.48
N SER A 145 19.57 17.99 0.28
CA SER A 145 18.59 18.02 1.37
C SER A 145 18.14 16.63 1.84
N LEU A 146 18.59 15.55 1.19
CA LEU A 146 18.15 14.17 1.48
C LEU A 146 18.31 13.83 2.97
N ASN A 147 19.53 13.97 3.51
CA ASN A 147 19.86 13.55 4.88
C ASN A 147 19.23 14.41 5.98
N SER A 148 18.70 15.58 5.63
CA SER A 148 17.96 16.44 6.56
C SER A 148 16.44 16.28 6.46
N THR A 149 15.95 15.50 5.50
CA THR A 149 14.51 15.35 5.24
C THR A 149 13.94 14.12 5.96
N SER A 150 12.89 14.32 6.74
CA SER A 150 12.11 13.23 7.37
C SER A 150 10.82 12.98 6.60
N ILE A 151 10.31 11.75 6.58
CA ILE A 151 8.98 11.47 6.04
C ILE A 151 7.90 12.31 6.78
N TYR A 152 8.11 12.62 8.07
CA TYR A 152 7.21 13.49 8.83
C TYR A 152 7.11 14.92 8.29
N SER A 153 8.12 15.44 7.58
CA SER A 153 8.02 16.76 6.95
C SER A 153 7.30 16.73 5.61
N LEU A 154 7.14 15.55 5.01
CA LEU A 154 6.47 15.37 3.71
C LEU A 154 5.01 14.97 3.86
N ILE A 155 4.63 14.37 4.99
CA ILE A 155 3.28 13.82 5.16
C ILE A 155 2.23 14.92 5.33
N HIS A 156 1.04 14.69 4.76
CA HIS A 156 -0.12 15.54 4.99
C HIS A 156 -0.49 15.56 6.48
N PRO A 157 -0.85 16.71 7.08
CA PRO A 157 -1.12 16.83 8.51
C PRO A 157 -2.14 15.82 9.06
N GLU A 158 -3.21 15.56 8.32
CA GLU A 158 -4.25 14.58 8.71
C GLU A 158 -3.77 13.11 8.73
N ASP A 159 -2.67 12.80 8.05
CA ASP A 159 -2.12 11.44 7.97
C ASP A 159 -0.99 11.20 8.98
N VAL A 160 -0.54 12.23 9.71
CA VAL A 160 0.57 12.14 10.68
C VAL A 160 0.34 11.06 11.73
N GLN A 161 -0.84 11.05 12.37
CA GLN A 161 -1.17 10.05 13.40
C GLN A 161 -1.18 8.62 12.85
N LYS A 162 -1.56 8.45 11.58
CA LYS A 162 -1.56 7.14 10.91
C LYS A 162 -0.12 6.65 10.71
N LEU A 163 0.76 7.52 10.22
CA LEU A 163 2.18 7.21 10.08
C LEU A 163 2.82 6.92 11.45
N GLU A 164 2.58 7.75 12.45
CA GLU A 164 3.12 7.57 13.80
C GLU A 164 2.75 6.20 14.39
N LYS A 165 1.48 5.80 14.32
CA LYS A 165 1.04 4.48 14.80
C LYS A 165 1.75 3.34 14.08
N LYS A 166 1.87 3.42 12.75
CA LYS A 166 2.54 2.38 11.94
C LYS A 166 4.05 2.37 12.18
N HIS A 167 4.66 3.53 12.35
CA HIS A 167 6.07 3.68 12.67
C HIS A 167 6.38 3.06 14.03
N ARG A 168 5.56 3.34 15.06
CA ARG A 168 5.71 2.71 16.38
C ARG A 168 5.60 1.20 16.32
N ILE A 169 4.58 0.66 15.64
CA ILE A 169 4.43 -0.80 15.44
C ILE A 169 5.67 -1.37 14.76
N LEU A 170 6.17 -0.72 13.71
CA LEU A 170 7.37 -1.17 12.99
C LEU A 170 8.58 -1.27 13.93
N ILE A 171 8.79 -0.29 14.80
CA ILE A 171 9.93 -0.29 15.73
C ILE A 171 9.76 -1.28 16.89
N GLU A 172 8.54 -1.42 17.42
CA GLU A 172 8.23 -2.30 18.54
C GLU A 172 8.20 -3.79 18.15
N GLU A 173 7.86 -4.11 16.90
CA GLU A 173 7.81 -5.48 16.38
C GLU A 173 8.99 -5.75 15.43
N PRO A 174 10.11 -6.31 15.93
CA PRO A 174 11.39 -6.37 15.21
C PRO A 174 11.38 -7.29 13.98
N GLU A 175 10.34 -8.11 13.80
CA GLU A 175 10.12 -8.92 12.61
C GLU A 175 8.84 -8.46 11.93
N GLY A 176 8.98 -7.54 10.98
CA GLY A 176 7.78 -7.03 10.33
C GLY A 176 8.00 -6.03 9.24
N SER A 177 6.87 -5.77 8.59
CA SER A 177 6.68 -4.67 7.67
C SER A 177 5.33 -4.04 7.96
N VAL A 178 5.23 -2.75 7.72
CA VAL A 178 3.97 -2.03 7.83
C VAL A 178 3.62 -1.42 6.49
N MET A 179 2.34 -1.51 6.15
CA MET A 179 1.76 -0.92 4.96
C MET A 179 0.80 0.20 5.35
N LEU A 180 0.81 1.29 4.60
CA LEU A 180 -0.05 2.43 4.83
C LEU A 180 -0.33 3.21 3.55
N LEU A 181 -1.56 3.72 3.46
CA LEU A 181 -2.00 4.70 2.46
C LEU A 181 -1.99 6.09 3.09
N VAL A 182 -1.13 6.97 2.60
CA VAL A 182 -0.92 8.33 3.13
C VAL A 182 -0.78 9.33 1.99
N ARG A 183 -1.06 10.60 2.27
CA ARG A 183 -0.74 11.70 1.37
C ARG A 183 0.66 12.24 1.68
N LEU A 184 1.50 12.35 0.67
CA LEU A 184 2.84 12.95 0.77
C LEU A 184 2.95 14.15 -0.19
N LEU A 185 3.71 15.16 0.23
CA LEU A 185 4.02 16.34 -0.55
C LEU A 185 4.84 15.95 -1.78
N SER A 186 4.37 16.33 -2.96
CA SER A 186 5.01 16.05 -4.23
C SER A 186 5.94 17.19 -4.67
N SER A 187 6.77 16.91 -5.68
CA SER A 187 7.59 17.90 -6.38
C SER A 187 6.78 19.05 -7.00
N GLN A 188 5.47 18.85 -7.22
CA GLN A 188 4.55 19.86 -7.74
C GLN A 188 3.88 20.70 -6.64
N ALA A 189 4.34 20.59 -5.39
CA ALA A 189 3.82 21.31 -4.23
C ALA A 189 2.33 21.02 -3.91
N ASP A 190 1.82 19.88 -4.37
CA ASP A 190 0.53 19.31 -3.99
C ASP A 190 0.72 18.03 -3.14
N PHE A 191 -0.36 17.57 -2.50
CA PHE A 191 -0.34 16.30 -1.78
C PHE A 191 -0.92 15.19 -2.64
N ARG A 192 -0.16 14.10 -2.80
CA ARG A 192 -0.58 12.92 -3.58
C ARG A 192 -0.64 11.69 -2.72
N TYR A 193 -1.51 10.76 -3.10
CA TYR A 193 -1.63 9.49 -2.40
C TYR A 193 -0.48 8.56 -2.77
N PHE A 194 0.14 8.00 -1.74
CA PHE A 194 1.14 6.95 -1.86
C PHE A 194 0.72 5.74 -1.04
N HIS A 195 0.85 4.57 -1.64
CA HIS A 195 0.93 3.33 -0.87
C HIS A 195 2.38 3.09 -0.47
N VAL A 196 2.64 3.00 0.82
CA VAL A 196 3.99 2.91 1.38
C VAL A 196 4.14 1.57 2.08
N VAL A 197 5.25 0.88 1.81
CA VAL A 197 5.69 -0.30 2.57
C VAL A 197 6.98 0.07 3.29
N LEU A 198 6.99 -0.09 4.62
CA LEU A 198 8.17 0.11 5.45
C LEU A 198 8.56 -1.23 6.08
N SER A 199 9.83 -1.61 5.95
CA SER A 199 10.37 -2.87 6.47
C SER A 199 11.67 -2.63 7.21
N LEU A 200 11.82 -3.21 8.39
CA LEU A 200 13.07 -3.15 9.14
C LEU A 200 14.13 -4.00 8.44
N CYS A 201 15.31 -3.44 8.23
CA CYS A 201 16.47 -4.15 7.69
C CYS A 201 17.63 -4.07 8.68
N SER A 202 18.13 -5.23 9.10
CA SER A 202 19.39 -5.32 9.84
C SER A 202 20.56 -5.34 8.84
N LEU A 203 21.48 -4.39 8.95
CA LEU A 203 22.79 -4.51 8.30
C LEU A 203 23.65 -5.47 9.14
N LEU A 204 24.04 -6.63 8.56
CA LEU A 204 24.92 -7.72 9.05
C LEU A 204 24.27 -9.01 9.65
N PRO A 205 24.87 -10.20 9.39
CA PRO A 205 24.26 -11.52 9.65
C PRO A 205 24.02 -11.83 11.15
N PRO A 206 23.23 -12.86 11.48
CA PRO A 206 22.70 -13.07 12.82
C PRO A 206 23.65 -13.94 13.65
N MET A 207 24.58 -13.35 14.41
CA MET A 207 25.23 -14.04 15.54
C MET A 207 25.62 -13.02 16.61
N LEU A 208 24.83 -12.91 17.70
CA LEU A 208 25.20 -12.58 19.10
C LEU A 208 24.06 -11.87 19.88
N PRO A 209 23.91 -12.14 21.20
CA PRO A 209 22.73 -11.79 22.01
C PRO A 209 22.69 -10.31 22.43
N LEU A 210 21.47 -9.78 22.60
CA LEU A 210 21.15 -8.38 22.93
C LEU A 210 21.59 -7.98 24.35
N LEU A 211 22.29 -6.85 24.50
CA LEU A 211 22.61 -6.25 25.80
C LEU A 211 21.86 -4.91 25.99
N VAL A 212 21.25 -4.72 27.16
CA VAL A 212 20.55 -3.49 27.56
C VAL A 212 21.45 -2.67 28.48
N SER A 213 21.58 -1.36 28.24
CA SER A 213 22.39 -0.47 29.08
C SER A 213 21.64 -0.06 30.38
N PRO A 214 22.36 0.34 31.44
CA PRO A 214 21.77 0.78 32.70
C PRO A 214 20.87 2.03 32.60
N GLU A 215 20.93 2.77 31.48
CA GLU A 215 20.15 4.00 31.24
C GLU A 215 18.83 3.75 30.48
N GLY A 216 18.45 2.50 30.22
CA GLY A 216 17.23 2.19 29.46
C GLY A 216 17.28 2.54 27.97
N LYS A 217 18.45 2.97 27.45
CA LYS A 217 18.68 3.08 26.00
C LYS A 217 18.94 1.71 25.40
N LEU A 218 18.16 1.37 24.36
CA LEU A 218 18.44 0.25 23.47
C LEU A 218 19.73 0.53 22.70
N LEU A 219 20.85 -0.02 23.17
CA LEU A 219 22.06 -0.13 22.37
C LEU A 219 21.86 -1.35 21.47
N ALA A 220 21.43 -1.14 20.23
CA ALA A 220 21.29 -2.20 19.25
C ALA A 220 22.69 -2.69 18.81
N ASN A 221 23.32 -3.54 19.60
CA ASN A 221 24.32 -4.56 19.26
C ASN A 221 25.27 -4.31 18.07
N GLY A 222 25.79 -3.10 17.89
CA GLY A 222 26.65 -2.77 16.73
C GLY A 222 25.99 -3.03 15.37
N LYS A 223 24.67 -3.23 15.31
CA LYS A 223 23.89 -3.39 14.07
C LYS A 223 23.22 -2.07 13.76
N THR A 224 23.67 -1.39 12.72
CA THR A 224 22.92 -0.28 12.13
C THR A 224 21.62 -0.84 11.53
N HIS A 225 20.51 -0.65 12.24
CA HIS A 225 19.20 -0.90 11.69
C HIS A 225 18.78 0.29 10.84
N CYS A 226 18.34 0.01 9.62
CA CYS A 226 17.70 0.99 8.76
C CYS A 226 16.32 0.48 8.35
N ILE A 227 15.47 1.39 7.91
CA ILE A 227 14.16 1.03 7.36
C ILE A 227 14.30 1.08 5.84
N SER A 228 13.97 -0.03 5.18
CA SER A 228 13.71 -0.03 3.75
C SER A 228 12.30 0.49 3.51
N ALA A 229 12.16 1.43 2.59
CA ALA A 229 10.87 1.98 2.20
C ALA A 229 10.66 1.78 0.70
N ALA A 230 9.46 1.34 0.33
CA ALA A 230 8.98 1.35 -1.04
C ALA A 230 7.72 2.21 -1.12
N PHE A 231 7.68 3.09 -2.12
CA PHE A 231 6.61 4.04 -2.34
C PHE A 231 6.00 3.74 -3.70
N GLN A 232 4.68 3.62 -3.74
CA GLN A 232 3.90 3.56 -4.97
C GLN A 232 3.02 4.79 -5.05
N ALA A 233 3.30 5.65 -6.02
CA ALA A 233 2.45 6.77 -6.38
C ALA A 233 1.13 6.25 -6.94
N LEU A 234 0.02 6.78 -6.44
CA LEU A 234 -1.32 6.42 -6.87
C LEU A 234 -1.89 7.57 -7.72
N SER A 235 -2.46 7.19 -8.87
CA SER A 235 -3.15 8.09 -9.81
C SER A 235 -4.51 8.54 -9.31
#